data_AF-A9B1Q8-F1
#
_entry.id   AF-A9B1Q8-F1
#
_cell.length_a   1.000
_cell.length_b   1.000
_cell.length_c   1.000
_cell.angle_alpha   90.00
_cell.angle_beta   90.00
_cell.angle_gamma   90.00
#
_symmetry.space_group_name_H-M   'P 1'
#
loop_
_entity.id
_entity.type
_entity.pdbx_description
1 polymer ?
#
loop_
_entity_poly.entity_id
_entity_poly.type
_entity_poly.pdbx_seq_one_letter_code
_entity_poly.pdbx_strand_id
1 'polypeptide(L)'
;MNRRSFIMVVIFSLLLASIAACSDQATRTSSLAPTASAKPESQVVSQQASQPTSQEVLEIHSFDMGFKPQNLTVPSPGVYTIKLVNDGVIPHDITFPDGTVISAKANETVTGEVTIPAEGMNFICAVPGHEAAGMKGSIQVASADAAAVTPTMMDDHSGPAPESDIAADESAPEYILHDAKAPAALEGTLHDIELVVEEKPMTVAPGYVQHVWTFGGTVPGPVIRVKVGDTVRIHLKNPSSNKVPHSIDFHSSEVAWNDEMTSINVGEDKMYEWKANYAGVWMYHCGTTPALHHIANGMYGMVIVEPKEGLPAVDHEFALVQSEWYLGPQGDLVSLEKAASAAPAPEYVVFNGVANQYKDHPLEVKTGASVRVFVLNAGPSIDSSFHVVGTIFNTVIKEGVQLRPETANGYGSQAVDLAPAQGAIVEFTTAEDGLYPIVTHAFNFVGRGALGLFQAGDGDPKN
;
A
#
# COMPACT_ATOMS: atom_id res chain seq x y z
N MET A 1 32.27 7.88 49.53
CA MET A 1 32.50 9.34 49.31
C MET A 1 32.40 9.57 47.80
N ASN A 2 31.23 9.98 47.28
CA ASN A 2 30.88 11.38 46.92
C ASN A 2 32.00 12.05 46.13
N ARG A 3 31.87 12.65 44.95
CA ARG A 3 30.79 13.26 44.13
C ARG A 3 31.58 13.71 42.85
N ARG A 4 31.09 13.92 41.63
CA ARG A 4 29.95 14.73 41.16
C ARG A 4 29.98 14.74 39.62
N SER A 5 28.81 14.63 39.01
CA SER A 5 28.52 14.86 37.60
C SER A 5 28.70 16.33 37.20
N PHE A 6 29.03 16.59 35.93
CA PHE A 6 28.87 17.91 35.30
C PHE A 6 27.92 17.78 34.11
N ILE A 7 26.79 18.49 34.20
CA ILE A 7 25.82 18.74 33.14
C ILE A 7 26.18 20.09 32.55
N MET A 8 26.29 20.18 31.22
CA MET A 8 26.51 21.42 30.49
C MET A 8 25.17 21.90 29.91
N VAL A 9 24.61 22.95 30.53
CA VAL A 9 23.47 23.71 30.01
C VAL A 9 24.04 24.96 29.34
N VAL A 10 23.73 25.17 28.06
CA VAL A 10 24.02 26.42 27.37
C VAL A 10 22.74 27.25 27.31
N ILE A 11 22.76 28.38 28.01
CA ILE A 11 21.75 29.45 27.98
C ILE A 11 22.26 30.50 27.01
N PHE A 12 21.45 30.92 26.04
CA PHE A 12 21.66 32.16 25.31
C PHE A 12 20.49 33.12 25.55
N SER A 13 20.81 34.26 26.13
CA SER A 13 19.90 35.32 26.54
C SER A 13 19.80 36.42 25.47
N LEU A 14 18.60 36.98 25.40
CA LEU A 14 18.07 38.05 24.56
C LEU A 14 18.95 39.30 24.37
N LEU A 15 18.72 39.99 23.24
CA LEU A 15 18.67 41.45 23.19
C LEU A 15 17.39 41.93 22.46
N LEU A 16 16.55 42.69 23.19
CA LEU A 16 15.45 43.52 22.69
C LEU A 16 15.97 44.91 22.26
N ALA A 17 15.31 45.56 21.30
CA ALA A 17 14.58 46.84 21.50
C ALA A 17 14.03 47.39 20.15
N SER A 18 12.70 47.49 19.94
CA SER A 18 11.76 48.62 20.23
C SER A 18 11.71 49.65 19.04
N ILE A 19 10.60 50.12 18.46
CA ILE A 19 9.43 50.93 18.92
C ILE A 19 8.45 51.04 17.69
N ALA A 20 7.15 50.72 17.78
CA ALA A 20 5.95 51.58 17.98
C ALA A 20 5.67 52.65 16.88
N ALA A 21 4.46 53.05 16.47
CA ALA A 21 3.08 52.81 16.89
C ALA A 21 2.07 53.29 15.81
N CYS A 22 0.80 52.93 16.03
CA CYS A 22 -0.51 53.27 15.46
C CYS A 22 -0.73 54.60 14.69
N SER A 23 -1.72 54.59 13.77
CA SER A 23 -2.95 55.40 13.90
C SER A 23 -4.03 55.09 12.84
N ASP A 24 -5.27 55.10 13.31
CA ASP A 24 -6.54 55.14 12.58
C ASP A 24 -6.63 56.29 11.57
N GLN A 25 -7.43 56.12 10.50
CA GLN A 25 -8.57 57.01 10.25
C GLN A 25 -9.55 56.49 9.21
N ALA A 26 -10.80 56.92 9.43
CA ALA A 26 -12.02 56.43 8.82
C ALA A 26 -12.42 57.14 7.52
N THR A 27 -13.44 56.55 6.88
CA THR A 27 -14.49 57.16 6.04
C THR A 27 -14.10 57.80 4.71
N ARG A 28 -14.68 57.28 3.62
CA ARG A 28 -15.50 58.07 2.68
C ARG A 28 -16.49 57.17 1.93
N THR A 29 -17.76 57.45 2.20
CA THR A 29 -18.94 57.11 1.39
C THR A 29 -18.87 57.77 0.02
N SER A 30 -19.32 57.07 -1.03
CA SER A 30 -19.87 57.71 -2.23
C SER A 30 -20.94 56.81 -2.83
N SER A 31 -22.19 57.27 -2.72
CA SER A 31 -23.37 56.70 -3.37
C SER A 31 -23.42 57.12 -4.83
N LEU A 32 -23.68 56.21 -5.75
CA LEU A 32 -24.27 56.53 -7.05
C LEU A 32 -25.24 55.41 -7.43
N ALA A 33 -26.54 55.73 -7.38
CA ALA A 33 -27.59 54.95 -7.97
C ALA A 33 -27.53 55.05 -9.52
N PRO A 34 -28.00 54.03 -10.24
CA PRO A 34 -28.58 54.24 -11.55
C PRO A 34 -30.10 54.01 -11.52
N THR A 35 -30.76 55.02 -12.05
CA THR A 35 -32.15 55.15 -12.48
C THR A 35 -32.68 53.95 -13.27
N ALA A 36 -33.91 53.56 -12.92
CA ALA A 36 -34.78 52.76 -13.75
C ALA A 36 -35.11 53.48 -15.07
N SER A 37 -35.12 52.74 -16.18
CA SER A 37 -35.88 53.12 -17.37
C SER A 37 -36.31 51.88 -18.15
N ALA A 38 -37.56 51.92 -18.58
CA ALA A 38 -38.40 50.79 -18.94
C ALA A 38 -38.10 50.19 -20.34
N LYS A 39 -38.37 48.88 -20.43
CA LYS A 39 -38.51 48.10 -21.67
C LYS A 39 -39.77 48.51 -22.45
N PRO A 40 -39.80 48.41 -23.79
CA PRO A 40 -41.06 48.25 -24.52
C PRO A 40 -41.50 46.77 -24.51
N GLU A 41 -42.81 46.59 -24.37
CA GLU A 41 -43.55 45.33 -24.44
C GLU A 41 -43.43 44.64 -25.80
N SER A 42 -43.29 43.32 -25.78
CA SER A 42 -43.69 42.42 -26.85
C SER A 42 -44.32 41.18 -26.23
N GLN A 43 -45.31 40.66 -26.93
CA GLN A 43 -46.46 39.91 -26.43
C GLN A 43 -46.16 38.53 -25.85
N VAL A 44 -47.07 38.16 -24.94
CA VAL A 44 -47.24 36.88 -24.27
C VAL A 44 -47.46 35.74 -25.26
N VAL A 45 -46.65 34.68 -25.15
CA VAL A 45 -47.08 33.30 -25.40
C VAL A 45 -46.72 32.52 -24.14
N SER A 46 -47.74 32.26 -23.32
CA SER A 46 -47.66 31.41 -22.14
C SER A 46 -47.51 29.96 -22.57
N GLN A 47 -46.28 29.44 -22.57
CA GLN A 47 -46.04 28.01 -22.45
C GLN A 47 -45.83 27.70 -20.97
N GLN A 48 -46.83 27.05 -20.38
CA GLN A 48 -46.75 26.46 -19.07
C GLN A 48 -45.76 25.29 -19.17
N ALA A 49 -44.49 25.55 -18.85
CA ALA A 49 -43.50 24.50 -18.70
C ALA A 49 -43.92 23.64 -17.51
N SER A 50 -44.32 22.42 -17.78
CA SER A 50 -44.39 21.34 -16.82
C SER A 50 -43.08 21.30 -16.03
N GLN A 51 -43.12 21.47 -14.71
CA GLN A 51 -41.97 21.16 -13.88
C GLN A 51 -41.53 19.72 -14.16
N PRO A 52 -40.23 19.45 -14.31
CA PRO A 52 -39.76 18.08 -14.48
C PRO A 52 -40.13 17.30 -13.22
N THR A 53 -41.08 16.38 -13.34
CA THR A 53 -41.28 15.33 -12.33
C THR A 53 -40.01 14.50 -12.23
N SER A 54 -39.51 14.27 -11.01
CA SER A 54 -38.29 13.50 -10.80
C SER A 54 -38.40 12.11 -11.45
N GLN A 55 -37.33 11.71 -12.13
CA GLN A 55 -37.32 10.50 -12.95
C GLN A 55 -37.30 9.24 -12.07
N GLU A 56 -36.56 9.27 -10.95
CA GLU A 56 -36.43 8.17 -9.96
C GLU A 56 -35.85 8.69 -8.62
N VAL A 57 -35.98 7.91 -7.55
CA VAL A 57 -35.32 8.15 -6.26
C VAL A 57 -34.00 7.36 -6.19
N LEU A 58 -32.88 8.05 -6.03
CA LEU A 58 -31.57 7.45 -5.80
C LEU A 58 -31.26 7.44 -4.31
N GLU A 59 -31.26 6.25 -3.71
CA GLU A 59 -30.94 6.08 -2.29
C GLU A 59 -29.43 5.89 -2.10
N ILE A 60 -28.82 6.76 -1.29
CA ILE A 60 -27.40 6.75 -0.97
C ILE A 60 -27.27 6.75 0.56
N HIS A 61 -26.60 5.74 1.08
CA HIS A 61 -26.27 5.63 2.50
C HIS A 61 -24.90 6.25 2.76
N SER A 62 -24.77 7.08 3.78
CA SER A 62 -23.46 7.48 4.32
C SER A 62 -23.20 6.71 5.62
N PHE A 63 -22.01 6.12 5.76
CA PHE A 63 -21.56 5.41 6.95
C PHE A 63 -20.08 5.72 7.15
N ASP A 64 -19.64 5.85 8.39
CA ASP A 64 -18.24 6.11 8.78
C ASP A 64 -17.50 7.14 7.89
N MET A 65 -16.75 6.68 6.88
CA MET A 65 -16.00 7.49 5.90
C MET A 65 -16.32 7.09 4.44
N GLY A 66 -17.56 6.69 4.13
CA GLY A 66 -17.95 6.29 2.77
C GLY A 66 -19.42 6.50 2.41
N PHE A 67 -19.73 6.25 1.13
CA PHE A 67 -21.09 6.22 0.58
C PHE A 67 -21.43 4.83 0.03
N LYS A 68 -22.69 4.41 0.15
CA LYS A 68 -23.21 3.15 -0.41
C LYS A 68 -24.59 3.34 -1.03
N PRO A 69 -24.76 3.07 -2.33
CA PRO A 69 -23.71 2.81 -3.30
C PRO A 69 -22.79 4.04 -3.50
N GLN A 70 -21.50 3.78 -3.78
CA GLN A 70 -20.53 4.83 -4.11
C GLN A 70 -20.66 5.28 -5.57
N ASN A 71 -20.98 4.33 -6.46
CA ASN A 71 -21.20 4.56 -7.88
C ASN A 71 -22.62 4.15 -8.24
N LEU A 72 -23.36 5.06 -8.89
CA LEU A 72 -24.72 4.84 -9.35
C LEU A 72 -24.75 4.98 -10.87
N THR A 73 -25.71 4.29 -11.50
CA THR A 73 -25.98 4.44 -12.92
C THR A 73 -27.45 4.80 -13.10
N VAL A 74 -27.71 5.86 -13.87
CA VAL A 74 -29.06 6.30 -14.22
C VAL A 74 -29.35 6.07 -15.71
N PRO A 75 -30.60 5.81 -16.11
CA PRO A 75 -30.93 5.46 -17.49
C PRO A 75 -30.86 6.64 -18.46
N SER A 76 -31.05 7.87 -17.98
CA SER A 76 -31.03 9.08 -18.81
C SER A 76 -30.64 10.33 -18.02
N PRO A 77 -30.15 11.39 -18.68
CA PRO A 77 -29.92 12.68 -18.03
C PRO A 77 -31.25 13.29 -17.57
N GLY A 78 -31.27 14.00 -16.44
CA GLY A 78 -32.50 14.57 -15.91
C GLY A 78 -32.47 14.91 -14.43
N VAL A 79 -33.63 15.26 -13.89
CA VAL A 79 -33.80 15.58 -12.46
C VAL A 79 -34.11 14.31 -11.68
N TYR A 80 -33.33 14.04 -10.64
CA TYR A 80 -33.48 12.90 -9.74
C TYR A 80 -33.65 13.36 -8.30
N THR A 81 -34.42 12.59 -7.52
CA THR A 81 -34.51 12.78 -6.07
C THR A 81 -33.42 11.94 -5.41
N ILE A 82 -32.48 12.55 -4.72
CA ILE A 82 -31.50 11.85 -3.89
C ILE A 82 -32.07 11.67 -2.49
N LYS A 83 -32.06 10.45 -1.97
CA LYS A 83 -32.37 10.11 -0.58
C LYS A 83 -31.09 9.74 0.12
N LEU A 84 -30.54 10.67 0.90
CA LEU A 84 -29.38 10.43 1.76
C LEU A 84 -29.85 9.82 3.08
N VAL A 85 -29.43 8.58 3.38
CA VAL A 85 -29.61 7.92 4.67
C VAL A 85 -28.28 7.93 5.41
N ASN A 86 -28.18 8.60 6.55
CA ASN A 86 -26.95 8.60 7.33
C ASN A 86 -26.98 7.50 8.40
N ASP A 87 -26.32 6.38 8.13
CA ASP A 87 -26.14 5.24 9.05
C ASP A 87 -24.98 5.45 10.04
N GLY A 88 -24.19 6.51 9.86
CA GLY A 88 -23.06 6.85 10.71
C GLY A 88 -23.43 7.57 12.00
N VAL A 89 -22.43 7.72 12.88
CA VAL A 89 -22.56 8.40 14.18
C VAL A 89 -22.19 9.89 14.15
N ILE A 90 -21.75 10.40 12.99
CA ILE A 90 -21.42 11.81 12.75
C ILE A 90 -22.20 12.37 11.54
N PRO A 91 -22.33 13.70 11.39
CA PRO A 91 -23.00 14.30 10.25
C PRO A 91 -22.24 14.04 8.93
N HIS A 92 -22.99 13.86 7.86
CA HIS A 92 -22.49 13.72 6.50
C HIS A 92 -23.31 14.57 5.53
N ASP A 93 -22.72 14.92 4.40
CA ASP A 93 -23.43 15.54 3.28
C ASP A 93 -23.10 14.86 1.95
N ILE A 94 -23.97 15.09 0.97
CA ILE A 94 -23.66 14.91 -0.44
C ILE A 94 -23.60 16.31 -1.05
N THR A 95 -22.40 16.71 -1.46
CA THR A 95 -22.13 17.96 -2.14
C THR A 95 -21.81 17.69 -3.61
N PHE A 96 -22.60 18.31 -4.49
CA PHE A 96 -22.47 18.20 -5.94
C PHE A 96 -21.70 19.40 -6.55
N PRO A 97 -21.06 19.25 -7.73
CA PRO A 97 -20.35 20.32 -8.43
C PRO A 97 -21.18 21.55 -8.77
N ASP A 98 -22.51 21.41 -8.87
CA ASP A 98 -23.43 22.52 -9.12
C ASP A 98 -23.72 23.37 -7.85
N GLY A 99 -23.16 22.98 -6.71
CA GLY A 99 -23.35 23.62 -5.42
C GLY A 99 -24.53 23.08 -4.62
N THR A 100 -25.25 22.07 -5.13
CA THR A 100 -26.32 21.40 -4.38
C THR A 100 -25.72 20.62 -3.21
N VAL A 101 -26.27 20.81 -2.01
CA VAL A 101 -25.84 20.13 -0.79
C VAL A 101 -27.03 19.47 -0.11
N ILE A 102 -26.92 18.18 0.18
CA ILE A 102 -27.91 17.39 0.94
C ILE A 102 -27.21 16.88 2.19
N SER A 103 -27.50 17.48 3.34
CA SER A 103 -26.82 17.15 4.61
C SER A 103 -27.76 16.41 5.57
N ALA A 104 -27.25 15.34 6.18
CA ALA A 104 -27.95 14.52 7.17
C ALA A 104 -27.11 14.36 8.45
N LYS A 105 -27.73 14.58 9.61
CA LYS A 105 -27.14 14.22 10.92
C LYS A 105 -27.09 12.71 11.08
N ALA A 106 -26.38 12.25 12.11
CA ALA A 106 -26.33 10.83 12.48
C ALA A 106 -27.74 10.24 12.61
N ASN A 107 -27.98 9.10 11.98
CA ASN A 107 -29.28 8.39 11.92
C ASN A 107 -30.43 9.20 11.30
N GLU A 108 -30.13 10.22 10.48
CA GLU A 108 -31.12 11.03 9.78
C GLU A 108 -31.25 10.59 8.31
N THR A 109 -32.45 10.74 7.74
CA THR A 109 -32.68 10.60 6.31
C THR A 109 -33.16 11.94 5.74
N VAL A 110 -32.48 12.43 4.71
CA VAL A 110 -32.78 13.71 4.05
C VAL A 110 -32.88 13.50 2.55
N THR A 111 -33.86 14.14 1.92
CA THR A 111 -34.06 14.09 0.46
C THR A 111 -33.80 15.45 -0.18
N GLY A 112 -33.19 15.46 -1.37
CA GLY A 112 -33.01 16.66 -2.19
C GLY A 112 -33.09 16.32 -3.67
N GLU A 113 -33.28 17.32 -4.53
CA GLU A 113 -33.28 17.13 -5.98
C GLU A 113 -31.95 17.60 -6.59
N VAL A 114 -31.46 16.84 -7.58
CA VAL A 114 -30.26 17.19 -8.34
C VAL A 114 -30.50 16.94 -9.83
N THR A 115 -29.89 17.74 -10.69
CA THR A 115 -29.93 17.53 -12.15
C THR A 115 -28.67 16.80 -12.60
N ILE A 116 -28.82 15.57 -13.08
CA ILE A 116 -27.72 14.76 -13.62
C ILE A 116 -27.52 15.09 -15.11
N PRO A 117 -26.33 15.58 -15.52
CA PRO A 117 -26.04 15.90 -16.92
C PRO A 117 -25.69 14.63 -17.73
N ALA A 118 -25.54 14.77 -19.06
CA ALA A 118 -25.37 13.61 -19.95
C ALA A 118 -24.07 12.85 -19.75
N GLU A 119 -23.02 13.56 -19.34
CA GLU A 119 -21.71 13.05 -18.96
C GLU A 119 -21.67 12.40 -17.57
N GLY A 120 -22.77 12.44 -16.81
CA GLY A 120 -22.79 12.06 -15.40
C GLY A 120 -22.15 13.11 -14.49
N MET A 121 -22.07 12.85 -13.19
CA MET A 121 -21.45 13.77 -12.24
C MET A 121 -20.89 13.07 -11.01
N ASN A 122 -19.90 13.69 -10.39
CA ASN A 122 -19.33 13.26 -9.11
C ASN A 122 -20.02 13.97 -7.95
N PHE A 123 -19.89 13.42 -6.75
CA PHE A 123 -20.28 14.04 -5.50
C PHE A 123 -19.31 13.70 -4.37
N ILE A 124 -19.27 14.52 -3.33
CA ILE A 124 -18.35 14.36 -2.18
C ILE A 124 -19.08 14.57 -0.86
N CYS A 125 -18.46 14.20 0.26
CA CYS A 125 -18.81 14.72 1.59
C CYS A 125 -17.89 15.90 1.94
N ALA A 126 -18.45 17.09 2.07
CA ALA A 126 -17.72 18.34 2.33
C ALA A 126 -17.37 18.57 3.81
N VAL A 127 -17.80 17.67 4.70
CA VAL A 127 -17.35 17.66 6.10
C VAL A 127 -15.81 17.62 6.13
N PRO A 128 -15.13 18.50 6.91
CA PRO A 128 -13.67 18.64 6.85
C PRO A 128 -12.93 17.31 6.99
N GLY A 129 -12.08 16.99 6.01
CA GLY A 129 -11.27 15.77 5.97
C GLY A 129 -11.96 14.56 5.34
N HIS A 130 -13.29 14.56 5.17
CA HIS A 130 -14.03 13.40 4.68
C HIS A 130 -13.82 13.17 3.18
N GLU A 131 -13.84 14.24 2.37
CA GLU A 131 -13.46 14.15 0.96
C GLU A 131 -12.03 13.61 0.79
N ALA A 132 -11.08 14.12 1.59
CA ALA A 132 -9.69 13.69 1.55
C ALA A 132 -9.51 12.24 2.03
N ALA A 133 -10.38 11.77 2.93
CA ALA A 133 -10.44 10.38 3.41
C ALA A 133 -11.17 9.42 2.45
N GLY A 134 -11.68 9.91 1.30
CA GLY A 134 -12.27 9.06 0.26
C GLY A 134 -13.79 9.08 0.18
N MET A 135 -14.49 9.93 0.93
CA MET A 135 -15.95 10.13 0.79
C MET A 135 -16.30 10.86 -0.51
N LYS A 136 -16.18 10.14 -1.63
CA LYS A 136 -16.45 10.58 -2.99
C LYS A 136 -17.28 9.50 -3.69
N GLY A 137 -18.22 9.89 -4.51
CA GLY A 137 -19.01 8.98 -5.34
C GLY A 137 -19.29 9.56 -6.73
N SER A 138 -19.89 8.75 -7.59
CA SER A 138 -20.25 9.14 -8.95
C SER A 138 -21.63 8.65 -9.36
N ILE A 139 -22.28 9.39 -10.25
CA ILE A 139 -23.52 9.03 -10.92
C ILE A 139 -23.24 9.08 -12.42
N GLN A 140 -23.28 7.93 -13.09
CA GLN A 140 -23.07 7.80 -14.53
C GLN A 140 -24.40 7.67 -15.26
N VAL A 141 -24.49 8.16 -16.49
CA VAL A 141 -25.63 7.88 -17.37
C VAL A 141 -25.31 6.65 -18.21
N ALA A 142 -26.17 5.63 -18.18
CA ALA A 142 -25.95 4.38 -18.92
C ALA A 142 -25.77 4.65 -20.42
N SER A 143 -24.63 4.21 -20.97
CA SER A 143 -24.47 4.04 -22.42
C SER A 143 -24.87 2.62 -22.82
N ALA A 144 -25.23 2.40 -24.08
CA ALA A 144 -25.83 1.15 -24.55
C ALA A 144 -24.90 -0.09 -24.51
N ASP A 145 -23.66 0.02 -24.01
CA ASP A 145 -22.62 -1.03 -24.11
C ASP A 145 -21.89 -1.33 -22.77
N ALA A 146 -22.57 -1.30 -21.63
CA ALA A 146 -21.97 -1.74 -20.35
C ALA A 146 -22.70 -2.95 -19.75
N ALA A 147 -22.07 -4.13 -19.89
CA ALA A 147 -22.46 -5.34 -19.18
C ALA A 147 -22.20 -5.19 -17.67
N ALA A 148 -23.10 -5.74 -16.86
CA ALA A 148 -23.10 -5.64 -15.41
C ALA A 148 -21.80 -6.16 -14.78
N VAL A 149 -21.08 -5.28 -14.07
CA VAL A 149 -20.02 -5.67 -13.13
C VAL A 149 -20.68 -6.06 -11.82
N THR A 150 -20.50 -7.31 -11.40
CA THR A 150 -20.88 -7.81 -10.07
C THR A 150 -20.17 -7.00 -8.97
N PRO A 151 -20.85 -6.67 -7.86
CA PRO A 151 -20.24 -5.91 -6.78
C PRO A 151 -19.15 -6.77 -6.11
N THR A 152 -17.90 -6.33 -6.21
CA THR A 152 -16.84 -6.79 -5.33
C THR A 152 -17.17 -6.35 -3.90
N MET A 153 -17.00 -7.26 -2.95
CA MET A 153 -17.19 -7.00 -1.52
C MET A 153 -16.33 -5.79 -1.11
N MET A 154 -16.93 -4.89 -0.31
CA MET A 154 -16.32 -3.67 0.21
C MET A 154 -15.00 -3.95 0.95
N ASP A 155 -13.90 -3.33 0.52
CA ASP A 155 -12.68 -3.14 1.31
C ASP A 155 -12.88 -1.93 2.24
N ASP A 156 -13.16 -2.16 3.53
CA ASP A 156 -13.23 -1.10 4.55
C ASP A 156 -11.85 -0.70 5.12
N HIS A 157 -10.78 -1.31 4.59
CA HIS A 157 -9.38 -1.02 4.91
C HIS A 157 -8.63 -0.28 3.80
N SER A 158 -9.34 0.42 2.91
CA SER A 158 -8.71 1.12 1.78
C SER A 158 -7.84 2.31 2.23
N GLY A 159 -6.61 2.38 1.72
CA GLY A 159 -5.83 3.62 1.69
C GLY A 159 -6.06 4.40 0.40
N PRO A 160 -5.40 5.56 0.21
CA PRO A 160 -5.48 6.29 -1.06
C PRO A 160 -4.87 5.48 -2.20
N ALA A 161 -5.42 5.65 -3.41
CA ALA A 161 -4.89 5.07 -4.64
C ALA A 161 -3.43 5.54 -4.90
N PRO A 162 -2.65 4.78 -5.70
CA PRO A 162 -1.33 5.24 -6.15
C PRO A 162 -1.47 6.53 -6.95
N GLU A 163 -0.62 7.50 -6.66
CA GLU A 163 -0.45 8.71 -7.48
C GLU A 163 0.76 8.51 -8.38
N SER A 164 0.56 8.49 -9.69
CA SER A 164 1.63 8.26 -10.67
C SER A 164 1.55 9.30 -11.79
N ASP A 165 2.71 9.81 -12.21
CA ASP A 165 2.88 10.60 -13.44
C ASP A 165 2.99 9.71 -14.69
N ILE A 166 3.07 8.39 -14.51
CA ILE A 166 3.07 7.39 -15.56
C ILE A 166 1.62 6.93 -15.79
N ALA A 167 1.15 7.04 -17.03
CA ALA A 167 -0.16 6.52 -17.40
C ALA A 167 -0.16 4.98 -17.42
N ALA A 168 -1.21 4.38 -16.87
CA ALA A 168 -1.45 2.95 -17.01
C ALA A 168 -1.62 2.58 -18.49
N ASP A 169 -1.00 1.47 -18.90
CA ASP A 169 -1.11 0.89 -20.23
C ASP A 169 -2.13 -0.25 -20.20
N GLU A 170 -3.31 -0.03 -20.80
CA GLU A 170 -4.38 -1.04 -20.89
C GLU A 170 -3.97 -2.30 -21.66
N SER A 171 -2.89 -2.23 -22.45
CA SER A 171 -2.34 -3.37 -23.19
C SER A 171 -1.22 -4.09 -22.45
N ALA A 172 -0.87 -3.65 -21.23
CA ALA A 172 0.12 -4.32 -20.40
C ALA A 172 -0.24 -5.81 -20.19
N PRO A 173 0.72 -6.74 -20.30
CA PRO A 173 0.47 -8.14 -19.96
C PRO A 173 -0.02 -8.28 -18.52
N GLU A 174 -0.83 -9.30 -18.24
CA GLU A 174 -1.19 -9.64 -16.86
C GLU A 174 0.07 -9.95 -16.04
N TYR A 175 0.04 -9.60 -14.76
CA TYR A 175 1.11 -9.95 -13.85
C TYR A 175 1.11 -11.46 -13.57
N ILE A 176 2.27 -11.97 -13.18
CA ILE A 176 2.40 -13.36 -12.72
C ILE A 176 2.34 -13.35 -11.20
N LEU A 177 1.34 -14.05 -10.64
CA LEU A 177 1.20 -14.20 -9.19
C LEU A 177 2.46 -14.86 -8.59
N HIS A 178 3.03 -14.23 -7.56
CA HIS A 178 4.12 -14.79 -6.79
C HIS A 178 3.57 -15.74 -5.72
N ASP A 179 4.04 -16.99 -5.68
CA ASP A 179 3.66 -17.95 -4.63
C ASP A 179 4.23 -17.52 -3.28
N ALA A 180 3.35 -17.17 -2.32
CA ALA A 180 3.74 -16.75 -0.99
C ALA A 180 4.15 -17.92 -0.09
N LYS A 181 4.00 -19.18 -0.51
CA LYS A 181 4.31 -20.33 0.34
C LYS A 181 5.79 -20.35 0.71
N ALA A 182 6.10 -20.42 2.01
CA ALA A 182 7.48 -20.58 2.45
C ALA A 182 8.04 -21.93 1.96
N PRO A 183 9.24 -21.97 1.36
CA PRO A 183 9.83 -23.23 0.93
C PRO A 183 10.20 -24.09 2.14
N ALA A 184 10.37 -25.40 1.93
CA ALA A 184 10.98 -26.27 2.93
C ALA A 184 12.45 -25.90 3.16
N ALA A 185 12.97 -26.18 4.35
CA ALA A 185 14.40 -26.08 4.60
C ALA A 185 15.17 -27.05 3.70
N LEU A 186 16.29 -26.59 3.14
CA LEU A 186 17.17 -27.43 2.34
C LEU A 186 17.76 -28.55 3.20
N GLU A 187 17.88 -29.73 2.60
CA GLU A 187 18.41 -30.94 3.26
C GLU A 187 19.94 -30.96 3.22
N GLY A 188 20.56 -31.44 4.30
CA GLY A 188 22.02 -31.49 4.44
C GLY A 188 22.61 -30.24 5.11
N THR A 189 23.95 -30.13 5.11
CA THR A 189 24.69 -29.06 5.80
C THR A 189 25.56 -28.22 4.85
N LEU A 190 25.61 -28.58 3.58
CA LEU A 190 26.28 -27.84 2.52
C LEU A 190 25.29 -27.68 1.38
N HIS A 191 25.01 -26.44 1.02
CA HIS A 191 23.99 -26.08 0.04
C HIS A 191 24.63 -25.37 -1.14
N ASP A 192 24.71 -26.03 -2.30
CA ASP A 192 25.14 -25.43 -3.57
C ASP A 192 23.90 -24.96 -4.34
N ILE A 193 23.76 -23.65 -4.50
CA ILE A 193 22.59 -23.01 -5.11
C ILE A 193 23.06 -22.16 -6.30
N GLU A 194 22.44 -22.35 -7.45
CA GLU A 194 22.65 -21.50 -8.62
C GLU A 194 21.65 -20.34 -8.61
N LEU A 195 22.14 -19.11 -8.74
CA LEU A 195 21.32 -17.92 -8.93
C LEU A 195 21.73 -17.23 -10.23
N VAL A 196 20.86 -17.32 -11.23
CA VAL A 196 21.05 -16.65 -12.52
C VAL A 196 20.39 -15.28 -12.47
N VAL A 197 21.14 -14.23 -12.82
CA VAL A 197 20.58 -12.88 -12.95
C VAL A 197 19.82 -12.77 -14.28
N GLU A 198 18.60 -12.25 -14.23
CA GLU A 198 17.82 -11.95 -15.43
C GLU A 198 17.37 -10.49 -15.43
N GLU A 199 17.57 -9.82 -16.57
CA GLU A 199 16.98 -8.51 -16.89
C GLU A 199 15.76 -8.72 -17.82
N LYS A 200 14.56 -8.32 -17.40
CA LYS A 200 13.32 -8.64 -18.13
C LYS A 200 12.20 -7.64 -17.86
N PRO A 201 11.23 -7.49 -18.78
CA PRO A 201 9.99 -6.80 -18.46
C PRO A 201 9.17 -7.62 -17.43
N MET A 202 8.53 -6.93 -16.49
CA MET A 202 7.60 -7.48 -15.51
C MET A 202 6.45 -6.50 -15.29
N THR A 203 5.22 -6.99 -15.29
CA THR A 203 4.06 -6.23 -14.83
C THR A 203 4.10 -6.16 -13.30
N VAL A 204 4.34 -4.98 -12.76
CA VAL A 204 4.53 -4.73 -11.31
C VAL A 204 3.24 -4.27 -10.61
N ALA A 205 2.30 -3.76 -11.39
CA ALA A 205 0.93 -3.47 -11.02
C ALA A 205 0.06 -3.54 -12.28
N PRO A 206 -1.26 -3.76 -12.19
CA PRO A 206 -2.13 -3.73 -13.36
C PRO A 206 -1.92 -2.45 -14.19
N GLY A 207 -1.57 -2.62 -15.47
CA GLY A 207 -1.27 -1.51 -16.37
C GLY A 207 0.12 -0.91 -16.25
N TYR A 208 1.02 -1.45 -15.43
CA TYR A 208 2.37 -0.92 -15.23
C TYR A 208 3.43 -2.00 -15.43
N VAL A 209 4.25 -1.82 -16.46
CA VAL A 209 5.37 -2.71 -16.81
C VAL A 209 6.68 -1.98 -16.54
N GLN A 210 7.62 -2.63 -15.87
CA GLN A 210 8.98 -2.14 -15.67
C GLN A 210 9.99 -3.17 -16.16
N HIS A 211 11.16 -2.71 -16.59
CA HIS A 211 12.31 -3.57 -16.88
C HIS A 211 13.04 -3.86 -15.57
N VAL A 212 12.76 -5.01 -14.97
CA VAL A 212 13.32 -5.39 -13.67
C VAL A 212 14.65 -6.12 -13.82
N TRP A 213 15.44 -6.07 -12.75
CA TRP A 213 16.61 -6.90 -12.56
C TRP A 213 16.33 -7.89 -11.43
N THR A 214 16.60 -9.16 -11.66
CA THR A 214 16.14 -10.22 -10.76
C THR A 214 17.25 -11.18 -10.41
N PHE A 215 17.14 -11.83 -9.25
CA PHE A 215 17.85 -13.08 -8.97
C PHE A 215 16.87 -14.23 -9.24
N GLY A 216 17.21 -15.17 -10.12
CA GLY A 216 16.36 -16.33 -10.41
C GLY A 216 15.03 -16.00 -11.11
N GLY A 217 14.98 -14.92 -11.89
CA GLY A 217 13.87 -14.61 -12.80
C GLY A 217 12.60 -14.05 -12.15
N THR A 218 12.62 -13.80 -10.84
CA THR A 218 11.47 -13.35 -10.02
C THR A 218 11.84 -12.16 -9.13
N VAL A 219 10.82 -11.39 -8.73
CA VAL A 219 10.93 -10.32 -7.72
C VAL A 219 9.90 -10.61 -6.63
N PRO A 220 10.31 -10.79 -5.35
CA PRO A 220 11.69 -11.00 -4.88
C PRO A 220 12.32 -12.23 -5.54
N GLY A 221 13.65 -12.35 -5.43
CA GLY A 221 14.34 -13.58 -5.80
C GLY A 221 13.98 -14.75 -4.89
N PRO A 222 14.40 -15.98 -5.24
CA PRO A 222 14.07 -17.20 -4.49
C PRO A 222 14.35 -17.09 -2.98
N VAL A 223 13.41 -17.57 -2.17
CA VAL A 223 13.62 -17.70 -0.73
C VAL A 223 14.58 -18.87 -0.48
N ILE A 224 15.68 -18.60 0.24
CA ILE A 224 16.66 -19.62 0.63
C ILE A 224 16.39 -19.99 2.09
N ARG A 225 16.04 -21.25 2.37
CA ARG A 225 15.77 -21.70 3.75
C ARG A 225 16.78 -22.75 4.17
N VAL A 226 17.56 -22.44 5.19
CA VAL A 226 18.68 -23.25 5.72
C VAL A 226 18.63 -23.26 7.25
N LYS A 227 19.56 -23.97 7.91
CA LYS A 227 19.65 -24.03 9.37
C LYS A 227 20.95 -23.42 9.88
N VAL A 228 20.93 -22.99 11.15
CA VAL A 228 22.15 -22.57 11.86
C VAL A 228 23.18 -23.69 11.82
N GLY A 229 24.38 -23.34 11.32
CA GLY A 229 25.52 -24.23 11.17
C GLY A 229 25.78 -24.69 9.74
N ASP A 230 24.83 -24.48 8.83
CA ASP A 230 24.98 -24.85 7.42
C ASP A 230 25.97 -23.95 6.70
N THR A 231 26.64 -24.50 5.69
CA THR A 231 27.45 -23.76 4.72
C THR A 231 26.65 -23.59 3.44
N VAL A 232 26.55 -22.36 2.95
CA VAL A 232 25.83 -22.01 1.71
C VAL A 232 26.83 -21.53 0.68
N ARG A 233 26.71 -22.06 -0.54
CA ARG A 233 27.46 -21.66 -1.73
C ARG A 233 26.51 -21.18 -2.80
N ILE A 234 26.64 -19.92 -3.17
CA ILE A 234 25.85 -19.30 -4.23
C ILE A 234 26.72 -19.17 -5.47
N HIS A 235 26.32 -19.85 -6.53
CA HIS A 235 26.89 -19.69 -7.86
C HIS A 235 26.08 -18.62 -8.59
N LEU A 236 26.50 -17.37 -8.43
CA LEU A 236 25.89 -16.22 -9.09
C LEU A 236 26.38 -16.16 -10.53
N LYS A 237 25.45 -16.11 -11.48
CA LYS A 237 25.73 -15.99 -12.91
C LYS A 237 25.14 -14.71 -13.48
N ASN A 238 25.93 -13.95 -14.22
CA ASN A 238 25.44 -12.81 -14.99
C ASN A 238 25.56 -13.13 -16.49
N PRO A 239 24.52 -13.67 -17.15
CA PRO A 239 24.59 -14.08 -18.55
C PRO A 239 25.01 -12.96 -19.50
N SER A 240 25.64 -13.32 -20.62
CA SER A 240 26.05 -12.37 -21.66
C SER A 240 24.89 -11.61 -22.35
N SER A 241 23.65 -12.02 -22.11
CA SER A 241 22.44 -11.34 -22.57
C SER A 241 22.06 -10.11 -21.74
N ASN A 242 22.60 -9.98 -20.52
CA ASN A 242 22.36 -8.85 -19.64
C ASN A 242 23.18 -7.63 -20.09
N LYS A 243 22.87 -6.47 -19.52
CA LYS A 243 23.44 -5.17 -19.92
C LYS A 243 24.31 -4.54 -18.84
N VAL A 244 24.07 -4.85 -17.56
CA VAL A 244 24.80 -4.22 -16.46
C VAL A 244 25.52 -5.24 -15.57
N PRO A 245 26.60 -4.83 -14.88
CA PRO A 245 27.20 -5.66 -13.84
C PRO A 245 26.24 -5.83 -12.66
N HIS A 246 26.40 -6.94 -11.94
CA HIS A 246 25.60 -7.26 -10.76
C HIS A 246 26.49 -7.87 -9.68
N SER A 247 26.04 -7.85 -8.43
CA SER A 247 26.67 -8.56 -7.32
C SER A 247 25.59 -9.18 -6.44
N ILE A 248 25.99 -9.79 -5.33
CA ILE A 248 25.08 -10.24 -4.30
C ILE A 248 25.71 -10.02 -2.92
N ASP A 249 24.91 -9.53 -1.99
CA ASP A 249 25.19 -9.29 -0.59
C ASP A 249 24.16 -10.08 0.23
N PHE A 250 24.63 -10.89 1.19
CA PHE A 250 23.82 -11.68 2.10
C PHE A 250 23.97 -11.14 3.51
N HIS A 251 22.89 -10.66 4.12
CA HIS A 251 22.95 -10.16 5.50
C HIS A 251 23.08 -11.29 6.53
N SER A 252 22.81 -12.54 6.11
CA SER A 252 23.09 -13.75 6.90
C SER A 252 24.56 -14.19 6.87
N SER A 253 25.44 -13.45 6.19
CA SER A 253 26.87 -13.77 6.04
C SER A 253 27.76 -12.93 6.95
N GLU A 254 28.90 -13.51 7.37
CA GLU A 254 29.95 -12.81 8.13
C GLU A 254 31.25 -12.82 7.32
N VAL A 255 31.27 -12.11 6.19
CA VAL A 255 32.41 -12.01 5.27
C VAL A 255 32.72 -10.54 4.91
N ALA A 256 33.91 -10.29 4.37
CA ALA A 256 34.28 -8.93 3.97
C ALA A 256 33.59 -8.52 2.66
N TRP A 257 32.91 -7.37 2.66
CA TRP A 257 32.15 -6.91 1.49
C TRP A 257 33.02 -6.73 0.23
N ASN A 258 34.26 -6.28 0.41
CA ASN A 258 35.21 -6.04 -0.68
C ASN A 258 35.91 -7.33 -1.17
N ASP A 259 35.53 -8.49 -0.62
CA ASP A 259 35.96 -9.81 -1.06
C ASP A 259 34.78 -10.54 -1.72
N GLU A 260 33.71 -10.79 -0.98
CA GLU A 260 32.59 -11.62 -1.45
C GLU A 260 31.48 -10.84 -2.17
N MET A 261 31.27 -9.56 -1.85
CA MET A 261 30.14 -8.77 -2.41
C MET A 261 30.53 -7.96 -3.67
N THR A 262 31.66 -8.31 -4.31
CA THR A 262 32.14 -7.64 -5.53
C THR A 262 31.24 -7.91 -6.73
N SER A 263 31.15 -6.93 -7.64
CA SER A 263 30.40 -7.09 -8.89
C SER A 263 31.08 -8.07 -9.85
N ILE A 264 30.24 -8.84 -10.55
CA ILE A 264 30.58 -9.62 -11.74
C ILE A 264 30.09 -8.88 -12.99
N ASN A 265 30.92 -8.83 -14.01
CA ASN A 265 30.55 -8.25 -15.30
C ASN A 265 29.55 -9.16 -16.03
N VAL A 266 28.99 -8.63 -17.11
CA VAL A 266 28.18 -9.40 -18.05
C VAL A 266 29.04 -10.53 -18.66
N GLY A 267 28.52 -11.76 -18.60
CA GLY A 267 29.19 -12.99 -19.01
C GLY A 267 30.09 -13.64 -17.95
N GLU A 268 30.18 -13.08 -16.74
CA GLU A 268 30.97 -13.63 -15.64
C GLU A 268 30.10 -14.38 -14.62
N ASP A 269 30.75 -15.29 -13.88
CA ASP A 269 30.18 -16.06 -12.80
C ASP A 269 31.04 -15.87 -11.53
N LYS A 270 30.42 -15.97 -10.35
CA LYS A 270 31.12 -15.98 -9.05
C LYS A 270 30.49 -16.99 -8.11
N MET A 271 31.34 -17.65 -7.32
CA MET A 271 30.91 -18.44 -6.17
C MET A 271 31.10 -17.61 -4.90
N TYR A 272 30.03 -17.44 -4.13
CA TYR A 272 30.02 -16.81 -2.81
C TYR A 272 29.74 -17.90 -1.77
N GLU A 273 30.65 -18.11 -0.82
CA GLU A 273 30.44 -19.06 0.30
C GLU A 273 30.30 -18.34 1.65
N TRP A 274 29.35 -18.76 2.48
CA TRP A 274 29.34 -18.40 3.91
C TRP A 274 28.80 -19.52 4.79
N LYS A 275 28.98 -19.38 6.10
CA LYS A 275 28.35 -20.22 7.12
C LYS A 275 27.23 -19.46 7.82
N ALA A 276 26.03 -20.03 7.87
CA ALA A 276 24.88 -19.42 8.54
C ALA A 276 24.99 -19.60 10.07
N ASN A 277 25.47 -18.57 10.77
CA ASN A 277 25.75 -18.67 12.21
C ASN A 277 24.60 -18.24 13.12
N TYR A 278 23.63 -17.47 12.62
CA TYR A 278 22.53 -16.90 13.40
C TYR A 278 21.18 -17.19 12.75
N ALA A 279 20.22 -17.62 13.57
CA ALA A 279 18.85 -17.82 13.13
C ALA A 279 18.14 -16.47 12.92
N GLY A 280 17.28 -16.39 11.92
CA GLY A 280 16.54 -15.16 11.60
C GLY A 280 15.95 -15.17 10.19
N VAL A 281 15.29 -14.06 9.85
CA VAL A 281 14.86 -13.72 8.50
C VAL A 281 15.78 -12.60 8.02
N TRP A 282 16.54 -12.88 6.98
CA TRP A 282 17.62 -12.02 6.50
C TRP A 282 17.36 -11.58 5.07
N MET A 283 17.80 -10.37 4.73
CA MET A 283 17.82 -9.91 3.34
C MET A 283 19.04 -10.47 2.61
N TYR A 284 18.88 -10.68 1.31
CA TYR A 284 20.00 -10.59 0.37
C TYR A 284 19.64 -9.63 -0.77
N HIS A 285 20.63 -8.96 -1.35
CA HIS A 285 20.40 -8.00 -2.42
C HIS A 285 21.63 -7.74 -3.28
N CYS A 286 21.45 -7.08 -4.41
CA CYS A 286 22.60 -6.62 -5.21
C CYS A 286 23.31 -5.43 -4.54
N GLY A 287 24.65 -5.47 -4.50
CA GLY A 287 25.51 -4.42 -3.95
C GLY A 287 26.24 -3.58 -5.02
N THR A 288 26.02 -3.84 -6.31
CA THR A 288 26.61 -3.06 -7.40
C THR A 288 26.15 -1.61 -7.33
N THR A 289 27.08 -0.67 -7.57
CA THR A 289 26.78 0.75 -7.47
C THR A 289 25.97 1.26 -8.67
N PRO A 290 24.90 2.06 -8.47
CA PRO A 290 24.33 2.45 -7.17
C PRO A 290 23.38 1.37 -6.62
N ALA A 291 23.69 0.81 -5.45
CA ALA A 291 22.93 -0.31 -4.87
C ALA A 291 21.44 0.03 -4.68
N LEU A 292 21.14 1.29 -4.35
CA LEU A 292 19.78 1.81 -4.29
C LEU A 292 18.97 1.50 -5.55
N HIS A 293 19.56 1.70 -6.73
CA HIS A 293 18.87 1.43 -8.00
C HIS A 293 18.65 -0.06 -8.20
N HIS A 294 19.67 -0.88 -7.91
CA HIS A 294 19.53 -2.32 -8.09
C HIS A 294 18.46 -2.92 -7.17
N ILE A 295 18.40 -2.49 -5.91
CA ILE A 295 17.36 -2.91 -4.96
C ILE A 295 16.00 -2.42 -5.45
N ALA A 296 15.85 -1.11 -5.74
CA ALA A 296 14.60 -0.54 -6.23
C ALA A 296 14.12 -1.19 -7.54
N ASN A 297 15.04 -1.70 -8.38
CA ASN A 297 14.71 -2.35 -9.66
C ASN A 297 14.43 -3.86 -9.52
N GLY A 298 14.34 -4.40 -8.30
CA GLY A 298 13.89 -5.76 -8.02
C GLY A 298 14.94 -6.74 -7.47
N MET A 299 16.20 -6.32 -7.28
CA MET A 299 17.27 -7.23 -6.87
C MET A 299 17.38 -7.40 -5.35
N TYR A 300 16.41 -8.09 -4.77
CA TYR A 300 16.38 -8.46 -3.36
C TYR A 300 15.69 -9.81 -3.16
N GLY A 301 15.96 -10.46 -2.04
CA GLY A 301 15.26 -11.68 -1.61
C GLY A 301 15.50 -12.01 -0.15
N MET A 302 14.98 -13.15 0.28
CA MET A 302 14.96 -13.57 1.68
C MET A 302 15.81 -14.82 1.91
N VAL A 303 16.61 -14.80 2.98
CA VAL A 303 17.19 -16.01 3.59
C VAL A 303 16.49 -16.26 4.93
N ILE A 304 15.91 -17.44 5.08
CA ILE A 304 15.41 -17.95 6.35
C ILE A 304 16.51 -18.85 6.92
N VAL A 305 17.07 -18.47 8.07
CA VAL A 305 17.97 -19.35 8.82
C VAL A 305 17.21 -19.83 10.05
N GLU A 306 16.84 -21.11 10.06
CA GLU A 306 16.18 -21.71 11.22
C GLU A 306 17.17 -21.98 12.36
N PRO A 307 16.69 -22.03 13.62
CA PRO A 307 17.43 -22.68 14.71
C PRO A 307 17.86 -24.09 14.30
N LYS A 308 18.92 -24.60 14.94
CA LYS A 308 19.50 -25.91 14.59
C LYS A 308 18.50 -27.05 14.77
N GLU A 309 17.65 -26.95 15.79
CA GLU A 309 16.56 -27.84 16.13
C GLU A 309 15.34 -27.71 15.19
N GLY A 310 15.32 -26.68 14.34
CA GLY A 310 14.19 -26.30 13.51
C GLY A 310 13.18 -25.41 14.23
N LEU A 311 12.19 -24.93 13.49
CA LEU A 311 11.06 -24.20 14.07
C LEU A 311 9.93 -25.18 14.48
N PRO A 312 9.11 -24.86 15.50
CA PRO A 312 7.92 -25.63 15.81
C PRO A 312 7.00 -25.77 14.59
N ALA A 313 6.28 -26.89 14.48
CA ALA A 313 5.34 -27.08 13.39
C ALA A 313 4.14 -26.13 13.52
N VAL A 314 3.68 -25.62 12.38
CA VAL A 314 2.43 -24.88 12.22
C VAL A 314 1.68 -25.45 11.02
N ASP A 315 0.40 -25.10 10.85
CA ASP A 315 -0.43 -25.61 9.76
C ASP A 315 -0.08 -24.96 8.41
N HIS A 316 0.27 -23.67 8.42
CA HIS A 316 0.60 -22.90 7.21
C HIS A 316 1.83 -22.01 7.42
N GLU A 317 2.73 -21.98 6.43
CA GLU A 317 3.90 -21.10 6.42
C GLU A 317 3.95 -20.26 5.14
N PHE A 318 4.12 -18.95 5.28
CA PHE A 318 4.23 -18.00 4.17
C PHE A 318 5.50 -17.13 4.29
N ALA A 319 6.05 -16.70 3.16
CA ALA A 319 7.15 -15.76 3.05
C ALA A 319 6.68 -14.51 2.31
N LEU A 320 6.68 -13.37 3.01
CA LEU A 320 6.26 -12.08 2.47
C LEU A 320 7.41 -11.08 2.55
N VAL A 321 7.76 -10.50 1.40
CA VAL A 321 8.78 -9.46 1.27
C VAL A 321 8.08 -8.17 0.89
N GLN A 322 8.14 -7.17 1.78
CA GLN A 322 7.72 -5.82 1.46
C GLN A 322 8.82 -5.10 0.67
N SER A 323 8.41 -4.38 -0.37
CA SER A 323 9.31 -3.57 -1.20
C SER A 323 8.57 -2.42 -1.87
N GLU A 324 9.31 -1.60 -2.62
CA GLU A 324 8.82 -0.36 -3.24
C GLU A 324 9.04 -0.34 -4.75
N TRP A 325 8.12 0.29 -5.48
CA TRP A 325 8.30 0.66 -6.88
C TRP A 325 8.28 2.17 -7.05
N TYR A 326 9.37 2.69 -7.60
CA TYR A 326 9.53 4.07 -8.05
C TYR A 326 9.44 4.09 -9.57
N LEU A 327 8.23 4.18 -10.12
CA LEU A 327 7.99 3.94 -11.54
C LEU A 327 8.81 4.87 -12.44
N GLY A 328 9.52 4.26 -13.39
CA GLY A 328 10.01 4.91 -14.60
C GLY A 328 9.01 4.79 -15.76
N PRO A 329 9.39 5.21 -16.97
CA PRO A 329 8.57 5.02 -18.16
C PRO A 329 8.16 3.55 -18.36
N GLN A 330 7.05 3.32 -19.05
CA GLN A 330 6.55 1.96 -19.31
C GLN A 330 7.60 1.11 -20.05
N GLY A 331 7.89 -0.06 -19.49
CA GLY A 331 8.86 -1.00 -20.05
C GLY A 331 10.33 -0.61 -19.85
N ASP A 332 10.62 0.49 -19.15
CA ASP A 332 11.97 0.92 -18.77
C ASP A 332 12.28 0.59 -17.29
N LEU A 333 13.52 0.85 -16.87
CA LEU A 333 13.95 0.70 -15.47
C LEU A 333 13.16 1.63 -14.55
N VAL A 334 13.09 1.28 -13.27
CA VAL A 334 12.59 2.18 -12.22
C VAL A 334 13.40 3.48 -12.17
N SER A 335 12.76 4.56 -11.72
CA SER A 335 13.38 5.87 -11.58
C SER A 335 14.30 5.95 -10.36
N LEU A 336 15.61 5.92 -10.61
CA LEU A 336 16.61 6.19 -9.57
C LEU A 336 16.47 7.61 -9.00
N GLU A 337 16.05 8.60 -9.80
CA GLU A 337 15.86 9.97 -9.31
C GLU A 337 14.78 10.03 -8.22
N LYS A 338 13.63 9.37 -8.45
CA LYS A 338 12.54 9.28 -7.45
C LYS A 338 13.02 8.54 -6.21
N ALA A 339 13.66 7.38 -6.39
CA ALA A 339 14.19 6.56 -5.29
C ALA A 339 15.26 7.28 -4.46
N ALA A 340 16.09 8.13 -5.09
CA ALA A 340 17.16 8.87 -4.44
C ALA A 340 16.74 10.24 -3.87
N SER A 341 15.46 10.60 -3.98
CA SER A 341 14.97 11.85 -3.41
C SER A 341 15.08 11.86 -1.88
N ALA A 342 15.19 13.05 -1.28
CA ALA A 342 15.37 13.18 0.16
C ALA A 342 14.16 12.71 0.98
N ALA A 343 12.98 12.67 0.34
CA ALA A 343 11.75 12.13 0.87
C ALA A 343 11.14 11.23 -0.22
N PRO A 344 11.64 9.99 -0.36
CA PRO A 344 11.21 9.09 -1.41
C PRO A 344 9.73 8.76 -1.25
N ALA A 345 8.99 8.92 -2.33
CA ALA A 345 7.55 8.69 -2.40
C ALA A 345 7.28 7.66 -3.50
N PRO A 346 7.34 6.35 -3.20
CA PRO A 346 7.07 5.34 -4.20
C PRO A 346 5.59 5.37 -4.61
N GLU A 347 5.33 5.10 -5.88
CA GLU A 347 3.97 4.92 -6.38
C GLU A 347 3.33 3.69 -5.74
N TYR A 348 4.12 2.61 -5.57
CA TYR A 348 3.66 1.38 -4.95
C TYR A 348 4.58 0.93 -3.82
N VAL A 349 3.96 0.45 -2.75
CA VAL A 349 4.60 -0.46 -1.79
C VAL A 349 3.84 -1.76 -1.89
N VAL A 350 4.54 -2.88 -1.95
CA VAL A 350 3.95 -4.16 -2.36
C VAL A 350 4.44 -5.28 -1.46
N PHE A 351 3.68 -6.37 -1.40
CA PHE A 351 4.17 -7.66 -0.92
C PHE A 351 4.52 -8.53 -2.11
N ASN A 352 5.71 -9.10 -2.13
CA ASN A 352 6.24 -9.99 -3.15
C ASN A 352 6.23 -9.44 -4.59
N GLY A 353 6.58 -8.15 -4.74
CA GLY A 353 6.91 -7.55 -6.03
C GLY A 353 5.74 -7.10 -6.90
N VAL A 354 4.49 -7.46 -6.60
CA VAL A 354 3.30 -7.05 -7.37
C VAL A 354 2.25 -6.40 -6.48
N ALA A 355 1.75 -5.23 -6.90
CA ALA A 355 0.74 -4.48 -6.18
C ALA A 355 -0.59 -5.26 -6.09
N ASN A 356 -1.17 -5.34 -4.89
CA ASN A 356 -2.46 -5.97 -4.60
C ASN A 356 -2.61 -7.46 -4.98
N GLN A 357 -1.53 -8.16 -5.36
CA GLN A 357 -1.66 -9.54 -5.85
C GLN A 357 -2.32 -10.49 -4.84
N TYR A 358 -2.11 -10.27 -3.53
CA TYR A 358 -2.71 -11.09 -2.47
C TYR A 358 -4.07 -10.60 -1.99
N LYS A 359 -4.51 -9.43 -2.46
CA LYS A 359 -5.91 -9.01 -2.36
C LYS A 359 -6.70 -9.72 -3.47
N ASP A 360 -6.16 -9.69 -4.69
CA ASP A 360 -6.78 -10.31 -5.86
C ASP A 360 -6.76 -11.85 -5.75
N HIS A 361 -5.74 -12.40 -5.10
CA HIS A 361 -5.56 -13.83 -4.83
C HIS A 361 -5.28 -14.07 -3.33
N PRO A 362 -6.33 -14.14 -2.49
CA PRO A 362 -6.18 -14.36 -1.06
C PRO A 362 -5.38 -15.63 -0.70
N LEU A 363 -4.59 -15.53 0.37
CA LEU A 363 -3.83 -16.64 0.93
C LEU A 363 -4.76 -17.53 1.76
N GLU A 364 -5.09 -18.71 1.23
CA GLU A 364 -6.03 -19.63 1.88
C GLU A 364 -5.43 -20.31 3.11
N VAL A 365 -6.18 -20.28 4.22
CA VAL A 365 -5.87 -20.96 5.48
C VAL A 365 -7.13 -21.61 6.05
N LYS A 366 -6.98 -22.63 6.91
CA LYS A 366 -8.14 -23.18 7.64
C LYS A 366 -8.48 -22.28 8.83
N THR A 367 -9.76 -22.23 9.20
CA THR A 367 -10.20 -21.58 10.44
C THR A 367 -9.59 -22.27 11.66
N GLY A 368 -9.09 -21.46 12.61
CA GLY A 368 -8.40 -21.96 13.79
C GLY A 368 -6.98 -22.46 13.53
N ALA A 369 -6.49 -22.41 12.29
CA ALA A 369 -5.15 -22.89 11.96
C ALA A 369 -4.06 -21.98 12.51
N SER A 370 -2.95 -22.59 12.87
CA SER A 370 -1.71 -21.89 13.18
C SER A 370 -1.01 -21.44 11.90
N VAL A 371 -0.77 -20.14 11.77
CA VAL A 371 -0.13 -19.52 10.62
C VAL A 371 1.19 -18.90 11.05
N ARG A 372 2.26 -19.20 10.33
CA ARG A 372 3.55 -18.51 10.45
C ARG A 372 3.81 -17.69 9.19
N VAL A 373 4.26 -16.46 9.37
CA VAL A 373 4.72 -15.61 8.27
C VAL A 373 6.16 -15.20 8.54
N PHE A 374 7.05 -15.52 7.61
CA PHE A 374 8.38 -14.93 7.52
C PHE A 374 8.23 -13.61 6.77
N VAL A 375 8.41 -12.50 7.46
CA VAL A 375 8.22 -11.15 6.91
C VAL A 375 9.57 -10.48 6.80
N LEU A 376 9.88 -9.94 5.63
CA LEU A 376 11.08 -9.13 5.38
C LEU A 376 10.65 -7.78 4.83
N ASN A 377 11.13 -6.68 5.39
CA ASN A 377 11.08 -5.39 4.71
C ASN A 377 12.38 -5.19 3.92
N ALA A 378 12.37 -5.49 2.63
CA ALA A 378 13.55 -5.31 1.78
C ALA A 378 13.82 -3.81 1.51
N GLY A 379 12.78 -2.99 1.49
CA GLY A 379 12.88 -1.58 1.21
C GLY A 379 12.92 -1.24 -0.30
N PRO A 380 13.78 -0.30 -0.75
CA PRO A 380 14.97 0.19 -0.05
C PRO A 380 14.78 1.28 1.02
N SER A 381 13.63 1.93 1.16
CA SER A 381 13.53 3.17 1.96
C SER A 381 12.35 3.30 2.90
N ILE A 382 11.25 2.57 2.67
CA ILE A 382 10.01 2.73 3.41
C ILE A 382 9.91 1.70 4.54
N ASP A 383 9.68 2.18 5.76
CA ASP A 383 9.44 1.33 6.92
C ASP A 383 8.13 0.52 6.75
N SER A 384 8.13 -0.70 7.26
CA SER A 384 6.91 -1.51 7.43
C SER A 384 6.44 -1.45 8.87
N SER A 385 5.13 -1.37 9.07
CA SER A 385 4.49 -1.77 10.32
C SER A 385 3.57 -2.94 10.01
N PHE A 386 4.15 -4.11 9.78
CA PHE A 386 3.42 -5.28 9.28
C PHE A 386 2.36 -5.71 10.29
N HIS A 387 1.13 -5.83 9.80
CA HIS A 387 -0.05 -6.12 10.60
C HIS A 387 -1.00 -7.04 9.83
N VAL A 388 -1.63 -7.98 10.54
CA VAL A 388 -2.73 -8.79 10.03
C VAL A 388 -3.98 -8.44 10.82
N VAL A 389 -4.89 -7.70 10.19
CA VAL A 389 -6.12 -7.18 10.79
C VAL A 389 -6.99 -8.34 11.27
N GLY A 390 -7.61 -8.17 12.44
CA GLY A 390 -8.45 -9.20 13.06
C GLY A 390 -7.67 -10.30 13.80
N THR A 391 -6.34 -10.21 13.86
CA THR A 391 -5.49 -11.19 14.56
C THR A 391 -4.62 -10.53 15.63
N ILE A 392 -4.01 -11.36 16.48
CA ILE A 392 -2.98 -10.96 17.43
C ILE A 392 -1.80 -11.92 17.23
N PHE A 393 -0.59 -11.38 17.06
CA PHE A 393 0.62 -12.19 17.00
C PHE A 393 0.93 -12.73 18.39
N ASN A 394 0.88 -14.05 18.54
CA ASN A 394 1.23 -14.74 19.77
C ASN A 394 2.73 -15.09 19.83
N THR A 395 3.38 -15.17 18.66
CA THR A 395 4.84 -15.26 18.50
C THR A 395 5.33 -14.11 17.62
N VAL A 396 6.39 -13.42 18.05
CA VAL A 396 7.16 -12.48 17.22
C VAL A 396 8.63 -12.69 17.49
N ILE A 397 9.42 -13.00 16.47
CA ILE A 397 10.88 -13.08 16.53
C ILE A 397 11.43 -12.06 15.55
N LYS A 398 11.86 -10.89 16.06
CA LYS A 398 12.41 -9.79 15.27
C LYS A 398 13.87 -9.59 15.64
N GLU A 399 14.79 -9.74 14.69
CA GLU A 399 16.23 -9.50 14.90
C GLU A 399 16.78 -10.18 16.17
N GLY A 400 16.29 -11.39 16.49
CA GLY A 400 16.66 -12.17 17.67
C GLY A 400 15.91 -11.83 18.98
N VAL A 401 15.11 -10.76 19.01
CA VAL A 401 14.20 -10.41 20.14
C VAL A 401 12.89 -11.18 19.99
N GLN A 402 12.44 -11.84 21.07
CA GLN A 402 11.41 -12.87 20.98
C GLN A 402 10.25 -12.63 21.96
N LEU A 403 9.05 -12.56 21.41
CA LEU A 403 7.79 -12.86 22.07
C LEU A 403 7.43 -14.32 21.71
N ARG A 404 7.20 -15.16 22.71
CA ARG A 404 6.72 -16.54 22.52
C ARG A 404 5.65 -16.90 23.52
N PRO A 405 4.62 -17.69 23.17
CA PRO A 405 3.51 -18.01 24.07
C PRO A 405 3.95 -18.51 25.45
N GLU A 406 4.99 -19.36 25.52
CA GLU A 406 5.49 -19.96 26.75
C GLU A 406 6.22 -18.99 27.68
N THR A 407 6.75 -17.88 27.17
CA THR A 407 7.46 -16.85 27.97
C THR A 407 6.68 -15.53 28.04
N ALA A 408 5.65 -15.36 27.22
CA ALA A 408 4.93 -14.12 27.05
C ALA A 408 4.02 -13.75 28.23
N ASN A 409 3.74 -14.64 29.19
CA ASN A 409 2.88 -14.34 30.35
C ASN A 409 1.51 -13.71 29.96
N GLY A 410 0.95 -14.10 28.82
CA GLY A 410 -0.32 -13.57 28.30
C GLY A 410 -0.22 -12.28 27.48
N TYR A 411 0.99 -11.77 27.19
CA TYR A 411 1.20 -10.67 26.24
C TYR A 411 1.13 -11.15 24.78
N GLY A 412 0.66 -10.28 23.90
CA GLY A 412 0.65 -10.47 22.44
C GLY A 412 1.20 -9.23 21.73
N SER A 413 1.46 -9.31 20.43
CA SER A 413 1.81 -8.16 19.59
C SER A 413 0.74 -7.89 18.54
N GLN A 414 0.44 -6.61 18.30
CA GLN A 414 -0.50 -6.19 17.26
C GLN A 414 0.16 -6.07 15.89
N ALA A 415 1.43 -5.67 15.84
CA ALA A 415 2.17 -5.40 14.62
C ALA A 415 3.66 -5.69 14.87
N VAL A 416 4.44 -5.80 13.80
CA VAL A 416 5.90 -5.80 13.88
C VAL A 416 6.44 -4.66 13.02
N ASP A 417 7.16 -3.73 13.66
CA ASP A 417 7.85 -2.65 12.98
C ASP A 417 9.12 -3.19 12.32
N LEU A 418 9.37 -2.89 11.06
CA LEU A 418 10.54 -3.32 10.31
C LEU A 418 11.08 -2.14 9.50
N ALA A 419 12.26 -1.64 9.85
CA ALA A 419 13.02 -0.75 8.97
C ALA A 419 13.50 -1.51 7.72
N PRO A 420 13.92 -0.83 6.63
CA PRO A 420 14.58 -1.50 5.51
C PRO A 420 15.69 -2.45 5.97
N ALA A 421 15.75 -3.62 5.33
CA ALA A 421 16.59 -4.76 5.65
C ALA A 421 16.26 -5.55 6.94
N GLN A 422 15.23 -5.17 7.71
CA GLN A 422 14.83 -5.94 8.89
C GLN A 422 13.83 -7.05 8.57
N GLY A 423 13.98 -8.18 9.25
CA GLY A 423 13.09 -9.32 9.14
C GLY A 423 12.49 -9.78 10.47
N ALA A 424 11.35 -10.47 10.39
CA ALA A 424 10.72 -11.10 11.54
C ALA A 424 9.99 -12.39 11.18
N ILE A 425 9.82 -13.24 12.18
CA ILE A 425 8.88 -14.37 12.16
C ILE A 425 7.69 -13.97 13.02
N VAL A 426 6.48 -13.99 12.47
CA VAL A 426 5.25 -13.77 13.23
C VAL A 426 4.35 -14.99 13.15
N GLU A 427 3.65 -15.30 14.24
CA GLU A 427 2.67 -16.39 14.27
C GLU A 427 1.36 -15.94 14.90
N PHE A 428 0.25 -16.43 14.35
CA PHE A 428 -1.10 -16.16 14.81
C PHE A 428 -2.05 -17.31 14.45
N THR A 429 -3.30 -17.17 14.88
CA THR A 429 -4.41 -18.07 14.53
C THR A 429 -5.59 -17.25 14.06
N THR A 430 -6.36 -17.78 13.10
CA THR A 430 -7.65 -17.19 12.69
C THR A 430 -8.75 -17.66 13.66
N ALA A 431 -9.51 -16.72 14.23
CA ALA A 431 -10.46 -17.04 15.29
C ALA A 431 -11.78 -17.63 14.75
N GLU A 432 -12.18 -17.18 13.56
CA GLU A 432 -13.39 -17.56 12.84
C GLU A 432 -13.15 -17.52 11.32
N ASP A 433 -14.09 -18.03 10.54
CA ASP A 433 -14.09 -17.90 9.08
C ASP A 433 -14.13 -16.41 8.70
N GLY A 434 -13.49 -16.04 7.60
CA GLY A 434 -13.47 -14.64 7.18
C GLY A 434 -12.20 -14.22 6.44
N LEU A 435 -12.14 -12.93 6.14
CA LEU A 435 -10.99 -12.29 5.50
C LEU A 435 -10.19 -11.52 6.55
N TYR A 436 -8.88 -11.75 6.56
CA TYR A 436 -7.93 -11.11 7.47
C TYR A 436 -6.91 -10.31 6.66
N PRO A 437 -7.11 -8.99 6.51
CA PRO A 437 -6.22 -8.12 5.75
C PRO A 437 -4.79 -8.11 6.23
N ILE A 438 -3.87 -8.25 5.28
CA ILE A 438 -2.42 -8.07 5.44
C ILE A 438 -2.08 -6.67 4.99
N VAL A 439 -1.50 -5.87 5.88
CA VAL A 439 -1.14 -4.48 5.61
C VAL A 439 0.22 -4.11 6.18
N THR A 440 0.81 -3.04 5.66
CA THR A 440 1.66 -2.18 6.47
C THR A 440 0.82 -1.08 7.10
N HIS A 441 0.94 -0.90 8.41
CA HIS A 441 0.23 0.14 9.15
C HIS A 441 0.84 1.55 8.92
N ALA A 442 1.87 1.66 8.07
CA ALA A 442 2.14 2.88 7.30
C ALA A 442 1.01 3.07 6.27
N PHE A 443 -0.17 3.41 6.77
CA PHE A 443 -1.46 3.06 6.16
C PHE A 443 -1.73 3.75 4.81
N ASN A 444 -1.00 4.82 4.50
CA ASN A 444 -1.01 5.46 3.17
C ASN A 444 -0.73 4.46 2.04
N PHE A 445 -0.02 3.37 2.32
CA PHE A 445 0.40 2.41 1.33
C PHE A 445 -0.58 1.25 1.08
N VAL A 446 -1.62 1.10 1.91
CA VAL A 446 -2.61 0.02 1.74
C VAL A 446 -3.35 0.16 0.41
N GLY A 447 -3.79 1.37 0.07
CA GLY A 447 -4.38 1.66 -1.25
C GLY A 447 -3.36 1.73 -2.39
N ARG A 448 -2.05 1.69 -2.08
CA ARG A 448 -0.94 1.75 -3.03
C ARG A 448 -0.24 0.42 -3.22
N GLY A 449 -0.97 -0.69 -3.09
CA GLY A 449 -0.48 -2.04 -3.41
C GLY A 449 -0.12 -2.91 -2.21
N ALA A 450 0.00 -2.35 -1.00
CA ALA A 450 0.41 -3.06 0.21
C ALA A 450 -0.79 -3.65 0.95
N LEU A 451 -1.67 -4.32 0.19
CA LEU A 451 -2.85 -5.01 0.69
C LEU A 451 -2.83 -6.45 0.21
N GLY A 452 -2.94 -7.37 1.17
CA GLY A 452 -3.21 -8.78 0.93
C GLY A 452 -4.37 -9.26 1.81
N LEU A 453 -4.83 -10.49 1.60
CA LEU A 453 -5.86 -11.12 2.43
C LEU A 453 -5.39 -12.52 2.80
N PHE A 454 -5.52 -12.90 4.07
CA PHE A 454 -5.70 -14.30 4.41
C PHE A 454 -7.20 -14.61 4.34
N GLN A 455 -7.56 -15.70 3.67
CA GLN A 455 -8.93 -16.21 3.64
C GLN A 455 -9.01 -17.44 4.53
N ALA A 456 -9.67 -17.31 5.67
CA ALA A 456 -9.93 -18.41 6.59
C ALA A 456 -11.25 -19.10 6.23
N GLY A 457 -11.20 -20.43 6.06
CA GLY A 457 -12.39 -21.21 5.73
C GLY A 457 -12.94 -20.81 4.36
N ASP A 458 -14.25 -20.61 4.24
CA ASP A 458 -14.86 -20.14 2.99
C ASP A 458 -14.83 -18.61 2.82
N GLY A 459 -14.30 -17.88 3.82
CA GLY A 459 -14.22 -16.43 3.83
C GLY A 459 -15.50 -15.71 4.29
N ASP A 460 -16.57 -16.43 4.65
CA ASP A 460 -17.80 -15.84 5.18
C ASP A 460 -17.88 -15.98 6.72
N PRO A 461 -17.78 -14.88 7.48
CA PRO A 461 -17.82 -14.93 8.95
C PRO A 461 -19.20 -15.27 9.52
N LYS A 462 -20.24 -15.41 8.69
CA LYS A 462 -21.63 -15.64 9.14
C LYS A 462 -22.06 -17.11 9.14
N ASN A 463 -21.19 -18.02 8.73
CA ASN A 463 -21.49 -19.45 8.63
C ASN A 463 -21.42 -20.22 9.95
#